data_AF-A0A7T3P0P5-F1
#
_entry.id   AF-A0A7T3P0P5-F1
#
_cell.length_a   1.000
_cell.length_b   1.000
_cell.length_c   1.000
_cell.angle_alpha   90.00
_cell.angle_beta   90.00
_cell.angle_gamma   90.00
#
_symmetry.space_group_name_H-M   'P 1'
#
loop_
_entity.id
_entity.type
_entity.pdbx_description
1 polymer ?
#
loop_
_entity_poly.entity_id
_entity_poly.type
_entity_poly.pdbx_seq_one_letter_code
_entity_poly.pdbx_strand_id
1 'polypeptide(L)'
;MMTVGVVSQQRPDDFVDSRQSDEELRFGSLMEMAFLHNTVEEFKAIMYQMQAVRRHIVSAILGTNPVQSEWINLLRHAYNVLNDNNTKNYQREMLAPSGKFSVNVKDEIIGLQKDLQYLESLLRLQESQGITAALDQVDLSSILQPYHPVSVDKFREECNNCLSFLKRFVVPVVDSQGQSVKPIVITDWDGTMKDYCSQYATNLQPIYSALGLHRFAKDCTRLTAVLTAGPLRGPGILDLTALPIDGNVVFSGSWGREWWLNGNRVVHDDGIPLEGKHALEKVNDEMINLLTTGEYSQFGLVGSGVQRKVDRLTLGVQTVCKHVHPELSNKYQDEIKERITKIDPENRTLHFDPSTELEVEIVVHNDGSVWNKANGVERLIETVDESLSKGRVLICGDTSSDLPMVQHAAKENPQV
;
A
#
# COMPACT_ATOMS: atom_id res chain seq x y z
N MET A 1 15.95 -40.77 6.85
CA MET A 1 16.75 -39.60 6.47
C MET A 1 15.97 -38.84 5.42
N MET A 2 15.18 -37.86 5.85
CA MET A 2 14.44 -36.95 4.97
C MET A 2 15.22 -35.64 4.91
N THR A 3 15.56 -35.22 3.70
CA THR A 3 16.28 -33.98 3.39
C THR A 3 15.35 -32.79 3.58
N VAL A 4 15.71 -31.93 4.53
CA VAL A 4 15.09 -30.62 4.80
C VAL A 4 15.50 -29.65 3.71
N GLY A 5 14.51 -28.99 3.08
CA GLY A 5 14.72 -27.96 2.05
C GLY A 5 15.40 -26.72 2.64
N VAL A 6 16.43 -26.24 1.93
CA VAL A 6 17.25 -25.09 2.33
C VAL A 6 16.50 -23.81 2.01
N VAL A 7 16.17 -23.02 3.04
CA VAL A 7 15.70 -21.63 2.91
C VAL A 7 16.84 -20.78 2.36
N SER A 8 16.66 -20.22 1.17
CA SER A 8 17.61 -19.30 0.54
C SER A 8 17.56 -17.93 1.23
N GLN A 9 18.45 -17.69 2.19
CA GLN A 9 18.75 -16.35 2.69
C GLN A 9 19.59 -15.61 1.65
N GLN A 10 18.96 -14.72 0.87
CA GLN A 10 19.71 -13.73 0.10
C GLN A 10 20.16 -12.62 1.06
N ARG A 11 21.48 -12.46 1.22
CA ARG A 11 22.08 -11.33 1.92
C ARG A 11 21.93 -10.07 1.05
N PRO A 12 21.50 -8.94 1.61
CA PRO A 12 21.60 -7.65 0.94
C PRO A 12 23.02 -7.12 1.13
N ASP A 13 23.82 -7.10 0.06
CA ASP A 13 25.00 -6.23 0.02
C ASP A 13 24.51 -4.78 -0.13
N ASP A 14 25.18 -3.89 0.62
CA ASP A 14 25.05 -2.43 0.68
C ASP A 14 23.78 -1.83 1.31
N PHE A 15 23.62 -2.00 2.62
CA PHE A 15 22.89 -1.05 3.47
C PHE A 15 23.73 -0.68 4.69
N VAL A 16 24.48 0.42 4.58
CA VAL A 16 25.08 1.07 5.76
C VAL A 16 23.97 1.74 6.57
N ASP A 17 23.96 1.43 7.85
CA ASP A 17 23.05 1.94 8.87
C ASP A 17 23.42 3.38 9.26
N SER A 18 22.73 4.37 8.66
CA SER A 18 22.80 5.81 8.99
C SER A 18 21.43 6.42 9.31
N ARG A 19 20.41 5.58 9.53
CA ARG A 19 18.99 5.93 9.33
C ARG A 19 18.38 6.92 10.32
N GLN A 20 18.89 7.05 11.54
CA GLN A 20 18.36 8.04 12.50
C GLN A 20 18.93 9.45 12.32
N SER A 21 20.20 9.59 11.94
CA SER A 21 20.81 10.91 11.73
C SER A 21 20.46 11.53 10.38
N ASP A 22 20.16 10.71 9.36
CA ASP A 22 19.81 11.19 8.01
C ASP A 22 18.37 11.72 7.89
N GLU A 23 17.42 11.26 8.72
CA GLU A 23 16.03 11.74 8.67
C GLU A 23 15.88 13.16 9.24
N GLU A 24 16.59 13.51 10.31
CA GLU A 24 16.61 14.86 10.89
C GLU A 24 17.32 15.87 9.96
N LEU A 25 18.42 15.45 9.31
CA LEU A 25 19.15 16.26 8.33
C LEU A 25 18.37 16.48 7.02
N ARG A 26 17.49 15.55 6.62
CA ARG A 26 16.60 15.71 5.44
C ARG A 26 15.41 16.63 5.70
N PHE A 27 14.96 16.76 6.95
CA PHE A 27 13.78 17.56 7.28
C PHE A 27 13.96 19.06 6.97
N GLY A 28 15.19 19.57 7.11
CA GLY A 28 15.54 20.95 6.74
C GLY A 28 15.53 21.23 5.24
N SER A 29 15.55 20.20 4.38
CA SER A 29 15.52 20.33 2.92
C SER A 29 14.11 20.22 2.30
N LEU A 30 13.07 20.01 3.12
CA LEU A 30 11.68 19.81 2.68
C LEU A 30 11.00 21.09 2.12
N MET A 31 11.74 22.19 1.96
CA MET A 31 11.23 23.47 1.44
C MET A 31 11.04 23.52 -0.08
N GLU A 32 11.44 22.50 -0.84
CA GLU A 32 11.37 22.49 -2.32
C GLU A 32 10.20 21.66 -2.89
N MET A 33 9.06 21.56 -2.20
CA MET A 33 7.84 20.95 -2.75
C MET A 33 7.16 21.87 -3.78
N ALA A 34 7.82 22.20 -4.89
CA ALA A 34 7.26 23.09 -5.92
C ALA A 34 7.24 22.42 -7.29
N PHE A 35 6.20 22.69 -8.08
CA PHE A 35 6.21 22.42 -9.51
C PHE A 35 6.96 23.55 -10.21
N LEU A 36 8.20 23.29 -10.65
CA LEU A 36 8.94 24.25 -11.48
C LEU A 36 8.50 24.12 -12.94
N HIS A 37 8.23 22.89 -13.38
CA HIS A 37 7.91 22.55 -14.76
C HIS A 37 6.56 21.85 -14.92
N ASN A 38 5.86 21.53 -13.82
CA ASN A 38 4.57 20.84 -13.77
C ASN A 38 4.62 19.47 -14.49
N THR A 39 5.68 18.70 -14.24
CA THR A 39 5.88 17.39 -14.87
C THR A 39 5.35 16.23 -14.02
N VAL A 40 5.19 15.08 -14.66
CA VAL A 40 4.87 13.79 -14.02
C VAL A 40 5.90 13.43 -12.94
N GLU A 41 7.18 13.67 -13.20
CA GLU A 41 8.29 13.35 -12.29
C GLU A 41 8.28 14.25 -11.05
N GLU A 42 8.03 15.55 -11.22
CA GLU A 42 7.86 16.49 -10.10
C GLU A 42 6.66 16.08 -9.22
N PHE A 43 5.55 15.65 -9.83
CA PHE A 43 4.38 15.21 -9.08
C PHE A 43 4.71 13.99 -8.22
N LYS A 44 5.35 12.98 -8.80
CA LYS A 44 5.82 11.80 -8.05
C LYS A 44 6.74 12.20 -6.89
N ALA A 45 7.69 13.09 -7.13
CA ALA A 45 8.62 13.56 -6.12
C ALA A 45 7.89 14.23 -4.94
N ILE A 46 6.97 15.17 -5.23
CA ILE A 46 6.19 15.86 -4.20
C ILE A 46 5.34 14.87 -3.40
N MET A 47 4.71 13.90 -4.06
CA MET A 47 3.89 12.87 -3.38
C MET A 47 4.72 12.01 -2.43
N TYR A 48 5.89 11.54 -2.86
CA TYR A 48 6.76 10.74 -1.97
C TYR A 48 7.41 11.56 -0.85
N GLN A 49 7.77 12.82 -1.10
CA GLN A 49 8.24 13.72 -0.05
C GLN A 49 7.14 13.99 0.98
N MET A 50 5.92 14.26 0.54
CA MET A 50 4.75 14.40 1.41
C MET A 50 4.47 13.13 2.21
N GLN A 51 4.60 11.95 1.61
CA GLN A 51 4.44 10.69 2.34
C GLN A 51 5.55 10.46 3.38
N ALA A 52 6.79 10.88 3.09
CA ALA A 52 7.87 10.86 4.08
C ALA A 52 7.55 11.76 5.29
N VAL A 53 6.98 12.95 5.04
CA VAL A 53 6.48 13.83 6.11
C VAL A 53 5.38 13.14 6.93
N ARG A 54 4.42 12.47 6.28
CA ARG A 54 3.39 11.70 6.99
C ARG A 54 3.98 10.63 7.90
N ARG A 55 4.95 9.84 7.41
CA ARG A 55 5.65 8.82 8.22
C ARG A 55 6.37 9.42 9.42
N HIS A 56 7.05 10.56 9.22
CA HIS A 56 7.71 11.27 10.31
C HIS A 56 6.70 11.71 11.38
N ILE A 57 5.59 12.33 10.99
CA ILE A 57 4.53 12.77 11.91
C ILE A 57 3.95 11.57 12.67
N VAL A 58 3.63 10.47 11.97
CA VAL A 58 3.12 9.24 12.60
C VAL A 58 4.13 8.70 13.63
N SER A 59 5.41 8.58 13.25
CA SER A 59 6.47 8.13 14.14
C SER A 59 6.59 9.01 15.39
N ALA A 60 6.58 10.34 15.20
CA ALA A 60 6.66 11.31 16.28
C ALA A 60 5.48 11.17 17.26
N ILE A 61 4.24 11.12 16.75
CA ILE A 61 3.04 10.99 17.58
C ILE A 61 3.03 9.65 18.33
N LEU A 62 3.40 8.54 17.68
CA LEU A 62 3.51 7.23 18.33
C LEU A 62 4.62 7.20 19.40
N GLY A 63 5.68 8.00 19.21
CA GLY A 63 6.72 8.28 20.19
C GLY A 63 6.32 9.31 21.26
N THR A 64 5.05 9.72 21.32
CA THR A 64 4.52 10.72 22.27
C THR A 64 5.10 12.14 22.13
N ASN A 65 5.69 12.46 20.97
CA ASN A 65 6.13 13.81 20.67
C ASN A 65 4.94 14.69 20.24
N PRO A 66 4.94 15.98 20.61
CA PRO A 66 3.89 16.91 20.20
C PRO A 66 3.93 17.18 18.69
N VAL A 67 2.77 17.43 18.10
CA VAL A 67 2.65 17.87 16.71
C VAL A 67 3.21 19.28 16.56
N GLN A 68 3.97 19.53 15.50
CA GLN A 68 4.54 20.84 15.20
C GLN A 68 3.80 21.54 14.05
N SER A 69 3.67 22.87 14.13
CA SER A 69 3.00 23.68 13.11
C SER A 69 3.70 23.63 11.76
N GLU A 70 5.03 23.50 11.78
CA GLU A 70 5.91 23.36 10.62
C GLU A 70 5.52 22.13 9.79
N TRP A 71 5.23 21.00 10.45
CA TRP A 71 4.81 19.77 9.78
C TRP A 71 3.47 19.93 9.07
N ILE A 72 2.52 20.62 9.72
CA ILE A 72 1.22 20.94 9.13
C ILE A 72 1.39 21.86 7.92
N ASN A 73 2.28 22.85 8.00
CA ASN A 73 2.56 23.76 6.90
C ASN A 73 3.15 23.06 5.67
N LEU A 74 4.02 22.06 5.86
CA LEU A 74 4.54 21.22 4.76
C LEU A 74 3.41 20.48 4.03
N LEU A 75 2.51 19.83 4.78
CA LEU A 75 1.35 19.14 4.19
C LEU A 75 0.38 20.12 3.53
N ARG A 76 0.19 21.32 4.12
CA ARG A 76 -0.66 22.37 3.55
C ARG A 76 -0.08 22.90 2.24
N HIS A 77 1.23 23.03 2.16
CA HIS A 77 1.92 23.41 0.94
C HIS A 77 1.69 22.37 -0.16
N ALA A 78 1.90 21.08 0.13
CA ALA A 78 1.58 20.01 -0.82
C ALA A 78 0.10 20.04 -1.28
N TYR A 79 -0.83 20.28 -0.34
CA TYR A 79 -2.25 20.45 -0.66
C TYR A 79 -2.52 21.62 -1.61
N ASN A 80 -1.94 22.79 -1.34
CA ASN A 80 -2.11 23.98 -2.16
C ASN A 80 -1.54 23.77 -3.58
N VAL A 81 -0.39 23.10 -3.66
CA VAL A 81 0.28 22.77 -4.92
C VAL A 81 -0.55 21.79 -5.76
N LEU A 82 -1.19 20.80 -5.12
CA LEU A 82 -2.12 19.89 -5.81
C LEU A 82 -3.44 20.55 -6.21
N ASN A 83 -3.86 21.60 -5.50
CA ASN A 83 -5.16 22.26 -5.69
C ASN A 83 -5.00 23.68 -6.28
N ASP A 84 -4.03 23.84 -7.19
CA ASP A 84 -3.75 25.08 -7.91
C ASP A 84 -4.60 25.20 -9.22
N ASN A 85 -4.26 26.18 -10.06
CA ASN A 85 -4.96 26.43 -11.33
C ASN A 85 -4.80 25.29 -12.37
N ASN A 86 -3.85 24.37 -12.18
CA ASN A 86 -3.65 23.21 -13.06
C ASN A 86 -4.57 22.05 -12.70
N THR A 87 -5.33 22.16 -11.60
CA THR A 87 -6.28 21.14 -11.15
C THR A 87 -7.71 21.65 -11.27
N LYS A 88 -8.55 20.94 -12.04
CA LYS A 88 -9.97 21.25 -12.20
C LYS A 88 -10.79 19.98 -11.99
N ASN A 89 -11.79 20.04 -11.10
CA ASN A 89 -12.61 18.87 -10.74
C ASN A 89 -11.76 17.63 -10.40
N TYR A 90 -10.69 17.85 -9.63
CA TYR A 90 -9.68 16.84 -9.27
C TYR A 90 -8.86 16.26 -10.44
N GLN A 91 -9.04 16.75 -11.66
CA GLN A 91 -8.16 16.40 -12.78
C GLN A 91 -7.02 17.40 -12.84
N ARG A 92 -5.80 16.93 -12.61
CA ARG A 92 -4.58 17.72 -12.75
C ARG A 92 -3.96 17.48 -14.13
N GLU A 93 -3.79 18.54 -14.91
CA GLU A 93 -3.01 18.50 -16.13
C GLU A 93 -1.51 18.62 -15.81
N MET A 94 -0.70 17.69 -16.32
CA MET A 94 0.75 17.66 -16.18
C MET A 94 1.42 17.50 -17.55
N LEU A 95 2.70 17.85 -17.63
CA LEU A 95 3.53 17.60 -18.80
C LEU A 95 4.23 16.24 -18.69
N ALA A 96 4.17 15.49 -19.78
CA ALA A 96 4.94 14.28 -20.02
C ALA A 96 5.70 14.43 -21.36
N PRO A 97 6.71 13.59 -21.64
CA PRO A 97 7.44 13.64 -22.91
C PRO A 97 6.54 13.52 -24.15
N SER A 98 5.45 12.76 -24.06
CA SER A 98 4.48 12.60 -25.17
C SER A 98 3.44 13.73 -25.26
N GLY A 99 3.51 14.75 -24.40
CA GLY A 99 2.56 15.86 -24.34
C GLY A 99 1.84 16.00 -23.00
N LYS A 100 0.64 16.59 -23.03
CA LYS A 100 -0.17 16.77 -21.82
C LYS A 100 -0.78 15.46 -21.35
N PHE A 101 -0.74 15.22 -20.05
CA PHE A 101 -1.30 14.05 -19.39
C PHE A 101 -2.17 14.48 -18.21
N SER A 102 -3.39 13.93 -18.11
CA SER A 102 -4.33 14.23 -17.04
C SER A 102 -4.37 13.10 -16.01
N VAL A 103 -4.28 13.48 -14.74
CA VAL A 103 -4.31 12.54 -13.60
C VAL A 103 -5.40 12.98 -12.64
N ASN A 104 -6.21 12.01 -12.20
CA ASN A 104 -7.20 12.24 -11.17
C ASN A 104 -6.52 12.20 -9.80
N VAL A 105 -6.40 13.36 -9.15
CA VAL A 105 -5.73 13.56 -7.85
C VAL A 105 -6.73 13.69 -6.68
N LYS A 106 -7.97 13.21 -6.86
CA LYS A 106 -9.06 13.35 -5.88
C LYS A 106 -8.69 12.74 -4.53
N ASP A 107 -8.14 11.54 -4.56
CA ASP A 107 -7.83 10.76 -3.37
C ASP A 107 -6.70 11.42 -2.56
N GLU A 108 -5.65 11.88 -3.23
CA GLU A 108 -4.52 12.60 -2.61
C GLU A 108 -4.99 13.91 -1.97
N ILE A 109 -5.80 14.70 -2.69
CA ILE A 109 -6.35 15.96 -2.18
C ILE A 109 -7.25 15.72 -0.97
N ILE A 110 -8.18 14.75 -1.04
CA ILE A 110 -9.09 14.45 0.07
C ILE A 110 -8.31 13.89 1.27
N GLY A 111 -7.33 13.00 1.04
CA GLY A 111 -6.47 12.47 2.09
C GLY A 111 -5.72 13.58 2.84
N LEU A 112 -5.16 14.56 2.11
CA LEU A 112 -4.51 15.72 2.71
C LEU A 112 -5.50 16.63 3.46
N GLN A 113 -6.71 16.85 2.94
CA GLN A 113 -7.73 17.62 3.64
C GLN A 113 -8.11 17.01 4.99
N LYS A 114 -8.30 15.68 5.03
CA LYS A 114 -8.60 14.94 6.25
C LYS A 114 -7.42 15.03 7.24
N ASP A 115 -6.18 14.86 6.75
CA ASP A 115 -4.98 14.99 7.58
C ASP A 115 -4.82 16.39 8.17
N LEU A 116 -5.00 17.44 7.37
CA LEU A 116 -4.89 18.82 7.84
C LEU A 116 -5.92 19.13 8.92
N GLN A 117 -7.19 18.76 8.71
CA GLN A 117 -8.23 18.94 9.73
C GLN A 117 -7.92 18.16 11.02
N TYR A 118 -7.45 16.92 10.89
CA TYR A 118 -7.06 16.07 12.02
C TYR A 118 -5.91 16.67 12.81
N LEU A 119 -4.82 17.05 12.14
CA LEU A 119 -3.62 17.61 12.77
C LEU A 119 -3.86 18.99 13.37
N GLU A 120 -4.66 19.85 12.73
CA GLU A 120 -5.05 21.15 13.30
C GLU A 120 -5.89 20.97 14.57
N SER A 121 -6.79 19.99 14.60
CA SER A 121 -7.55 19.64 15.81
C SER A 121 -6.64 19.14 16.92
N LEU A 122 -5.72 18.24 16.58
CA LEU A 122 -4.76 17.66 17.50
C LEU A 122 -3.81 18.71 18.08
N LEU A 123 -3.31 19.64 17.25
CA LEU A 123 -2.46 20.77 17.64
C LEU A 123 -3.16 21.67 18.67
N ARG A 124 -4.42 22.04 18.46
CA ARG A 124 -5.19 22.85 19.41
C ARG A 124 -5.42 22.12 20.74
N LEU A 125 -5.74 20.82 20.67
CA LEU A 125 -6.04 20.04 21.86
C LEU A 125 -4.78 19.81 22.70
N GLN A 126 -3.65 19.45 22.09
CA GLN A 126 -2.42 19.13 22.83
C GLN A 126 -1.87 20.31 23.64
N GLU A 127 -2.11 21.56 23.23
CA GLU A 127 -1.68 22.76 23.97
C GLU A 127 -2.25 22.79 25.40
N SER A 128 -3.41 22.20 25.62
CA SER A 128 -4.09 22.18 26.92
C SER A 128 -3.87 20.90 27.74
N GLN A 129 -3.59 19.76 27.09
CA GLN A 129 -3.62 18.45 27.75
C GLN A 129 -2.53 17.44 27.33
N GLY A 130 -1.59 17.86 26.49
CA GLY A 130 -0.57 16.99 25.91
C GLY A 130 -1.09 16.06 24.82
N ILE A 131 -0.17 15.48 24.04
CA ILE A 131 -0.49 14.71 22.83
C ILE A 131 -1.33 13.46 23.10
N THR A 132 -1.02 12.70 24.15
CA THR A 132 -1.70 11.43 24.44
C THR A 132 -3.19 11.64 24.75
N ALA A 133 -3.51 12.59 25.62
CA ALA A 133 -4.92 12.90 25.94
C ALA A 133 -5.63 13.58 24.77
N ALA A 134 -4.91 14.36 23.96
CA ALA A 134 -5.46 15.00 22.78
C ALA A 134 -5.92 13.99 21.72
N LEU A 135 -5.16 12.90 21.50
CA LEU A 135 -5.51 11.85 20.54
C LEU A 135 -6.88 11.22 20.80
N ASP A 136 -7.27 11.08 22.06
CA ASP A 136 -8.55 10.47 22.45
C ASP A 136 -9.74 11.45 22.40
N GLN A 137 -9.46 12.74 22.21
CA GLN A 137 -10.47 13.81 22.18
C GLN A 137 -10.70 14.42 20.80
N VAL A 138 -9.87 14.11 19.80
CA VAL A 138 -10.15 14.52 18.43
C VAL A 138 -11.44 13.86 17.96
N ASP A 139 -12.44 14.67 17.61
CA ASP A 139 -13.68 14.19 16.98
C ASP A 139 -13.43 13.81 15.51
N LEU A 140 -12.79 12.66 15.33
CA LEU A 140 -12.49 12.11 14.02
C LEU A 140 -13.77 11.79 13.22
N SER A 141 -14.88 11.47 13.90
CA SER A 141 -16.15 11.19 13.21
C SER A 141 -16.67 12.41 12.47
N SER A 142 -16.59 13.60 13.09
CA SER A 142 -16.99 14.86 12.44
C SER A 142 -16.10 15.23 11.26
N ILE A 143 -14.83 14.82 11.25
CA ILE A 143 -13.90 15.03 10.13
C ILE A 143 -14.23 14.08 8.97
N LEU A 144 -14.59 12.83 9.25
CA LEU A 144 -14.77 11.79 8.22
C LEU A 144 -16.19 11.73 7.63
N GLN A 145 -17.23 11.97 8.43
CA GLN A 145 -18.63 11.86 8.00
C GLN A 145 -19.01 12.68 6.74
N PRO A 146 -18.43 13.87 6.44
CA PRO A 146 -18.79 14.63 5.24
C PRO A 146 -18.33 13.97 3.94
N TYR A 147 -17.40 13.02 4.01
CA TYR A 147 -16.81 12.34 2.85
C TYR A 147 -17.51 11.02 2.52
N HIS A 148 -18.51 10.61 3.31
CA HIS A 148 -19.26 9.38 3.06
C HIS A 148 -20.14 9.52 1.80
N PRO A 149 -20.12 8.55 0.87
CA PRO A 149 -20.75 8.71 -0.46
C PRO A 149 -22.28 8.76 -0.43
N VAL A 150 -22.92 8.28 0.65
CA VAL A 150 -24.38 8.22 0.76
C VAL A 150 -24.92 9.43 1.54
N SER A 151 -24.63 9.49 2.83
CA SER A 151 -24.99 10.61 3.71
C SER A 151 -24.24 10.51 5.04
N VAL A 152 -24.27 11.61 5.81
CA VAL A 152 -23.77 11.66 7.20
C VAL A 152 -24.54 10.70 8.11
N ASP A 153 -25.86 10.55 7.93
CA ASP A 153 -26.65 9.64 8.75
C ASP A 153 -26.29 8.18 8.48
N LYS A 154 -26.05 7.83 7.20
CA LYS A 154 -25.62 6.47 6.85
C LYS A 154 -24.24 6.16 7.43
N PHE A 155 -23.32 7.12 7.38
CA PHE A 155 -22.01 7.00 8.03
C PHE A 155 -22.16 6.68 9.52
N ARG A 156 -23.00 7.43 10.25
CA ARG A 156 -23.22 7.21 11.68
C ARG A 156 -23.81 5.83 11.99
N GLU A 157 -24.77 5.39 11.19
CA GLU A 157 -25.36 4.05 11.30
C GLU A 157 -24.28 2.96 11.15
N GLU A 158 -23.50 3.03 10.06
CA GLU A 158 -22.44 2.05 9.76
C GLU A 158 -21.32 2.08 10.80
N CYS A 159 -20.90 3.27 11.25
CA CYS A 159 -19.91 3.40 12.33
C CYS A 159 -20.40 2.77 13.64
N ASN A 160 -21.67 2.95 14.02
CA ASN A 160 -22.23 2.35 15.23
C ASN A 160 -22.30 0.82 15.14
N ASN A 161 -22.66 0.30 13.97
CA ASN A 161 -22.67 -1.14 13.70
C ASN A 161 -21.25 -1.72 13.74
N CYS A 162 -20.30 -1.05 13.08
CA CYS A 162 -18.88 -1.42 13.10
C CYS A 162 -18.31 -1.39 14.52
N LEU A 163 -18.56 -0.33 15.30
CA LEU A 163 -18.13 -0.25 16.69
C LEU A 163 -18.69 -1.38 17.54
N SER A 164 -19.97 -1.73 17.36
CA SER A 164 -20.60 -2.84 18.08
C SER A 164 -20.01 -4.19 17.68
N PHE A 165 -19.63 -4.35 16.41
CA PHE A 165 -18.92 -5.51 15.91
C PHE A 165 -17.50 -5.60 16.48
N LEU A 166 -16.72 -4.52 16.43
CA LEU A 166 -15.36 -4.45 16.97
C LEU A 166 -15.32 -4.65 18.48
N LYS A 167 -16.28 -4.08 19.23
CA LYS A 167 -16.42 -4.30 20.68
C LYS A 167 -16.59 -5.77 21.01
N ARG A 168 -17.35 -6.52 20.21
CA ARG A 168 -17.44 -7.97 20.35
C ARG A 168 -16.09 -8.59 20.02
N PHE A 169 -15.53 -8.29 18.85
CA PHE A 169 -14.26 -8.86 18.38
C PHE A 169 -13.13 -8.78 19.42
N VAL A 170 -12.95 -7.64 20.07
CA VAL A 170 -11.84 -7.43 21.03
C VAL A 170 -12.04 -8.09 22.40
N VAL A 171 -13.22 -8.68 22.68
CA VAL A 171 -13.42 -9.45 23.91
C VAL A 171 -12.47 -10.63 23.91
N PRO A 172 -11.55 -10.74 24.89
CA PRO A 172 -10.58 -11.82 24.89
C PRO A 172 -11.25 -13.18 25.04
N VAL A 173 -10.73 -14.16 24.30
CA VAL A 173 -11.12 -15.56 24.46
C VAL A 173 -10.12 -16.21 25.41
N VAL A 174 -10.61 -17.01 26.34
CA VAL A 174 -9.77 -17.79 27.25
C VAL A 174 -9.43 -19.10 26.58
N ASP A 175 -8.14 -19.43 26.48
CA ASP A 175 -7.68 -20.69 25.91
C ASP A 175 -7.84 -21.87 26.89
N SER A 176 -7.46 -23.07 26.44
CA SER A 176 -7.49 -24.30 27.26
C SER A 176 -6.62 -24.25 28.52
N GLN A 177 -5.69 -23.29 28.61
CA GLN A 177 -4.77 -23.11 29.74
C GLN A 177 -5.23 -21.98 30.68
N GLY A 178 -6.40 -21.37 30.42
CA GLY A 178 -6.92 -20.27 31.23
C GLY A 178 -6.30 -18.91 30.89
N GLN A 179 -5.54 -18.79 29.79
CA GLN A 179 -4.90 -17.55 29.38
C GLN A 179 -5.80 -16.76 28.42
N SER A 180 -5.80 -15.44 28.59
CA SER A 180 -6.51 -14.51 27.72
C SER A 180 -5.76 -14.33 26.40
N VAL A 181 -6.37 -14.73 25.29
CA VAL A 181 -5.80 -14.62 23.94
C VAL A 181 -6.40 -13.42 23.21
N LYS A 182 -5.54 -12.47 22.83
CA LYS A 182 -5.93 -11.38 21.92
C LYS A 182 -6.21 -11.94 20.52
N PRO A 183 -7.19 -11.41 19.77
CA PRO A 183 -7.53 -11.92 18.44
C PRO A 183 -6.50 -11.60 17.35
N ILE A 184 -6.72 -12.16 16.15
CA ILE A 184 -5.99 -11.87 14.91
C ILE A 184 -6.83 -10.98 14.00
N VAL A 185 -6.18 -10.04 13.32
CA VAL A 185 -6.74 -9.31 12.18
C VAL A 185 -5.96 -9.66 10.92
N ILE A 186 -6.68 -9.96 9.86
CA ILE A 186 -6.15 -10.11 8.51
C ILE A 186 -6.97 -9.15 7.64
N THR A 187 -6.30 -8.30 6.87
CA THR A 187 -6.99 -7.30 6.07
C THR A 187 -6.35 -7.16 4.71
N ASP A 188 -7.20 -6.95 3.71
CA ASP A 188 -6.78 -6.31 2.48
C ASP A 188 -6.47 -4.81 2.70
N TRP A 189 -5.89 -4.14 1.70
CA TRP A 189 -5.53 -2.74 1.75
C TRP A 189 -6.41 -1.84 0.89
N ASP A 190 -6.39 -2.03 -0.43
CA ASP A 190 -6.96 -1.13 -1.42
C ASP A 190 -8.48 -1.31 -1.53
N GLY A 191 -9.25 -0.30 -1.17
CA GLY A 191 -10.72 -0.40 -1.03
C GLY A 191 -11.17 -0.88 0.35
N THR A 192 -10.25 -1.39 1.18
CA THR A 192 -10.54 -1.96 2.51
C THR A 192 -10.08 -1.05 3.64
N MET A 193 -8.76 -0.85 3.79
CA MET A 193 -8.16 0.03 4.81
C MET A 193 -7.84 1.41 4.27
N LYS A 194 -7.84 1.55 2.94
CA LYS A 194 -7.55 2.77 2.21
C LYS A 194 -8.53 2.92 1.05
N ASP A 195 -9.12 4.12 0.89
CA ASP A 195 -9.97 4.46 -0.26
C ASP A 195 -9.24 4.15 -1.59
N TYR A 196 -9.97 3.71 -2.61
CA TYR A 196 -9.40 3.49 -3.94
C TYR A 196 -8.75 4.76 -4.51
N CYS A 197 -7.50 4.66 -4.95
CA CYS A 197 -6.80 5.70 -5.69
C CYS A 197 -6.84 5.40 -7.19
N SER A 198 -6.83 6.44 -8.03
CA SER A 198 -6.82 6.27 -9.49
C SER A 198 -5.48 5.80 -10.02
N GLN A 199 -4.40 5.97 -9.25
CA GLN A 199 -3.05 5.55 -9.59
C GLN A 199 -2.42 4.85 -8.38
N TYR A 200 -1.87 3.66 -8.58
CA TYR A 200 -1.25 2.92 -7.48
C TYR A 200 -0.01 3.65 -6.93
N ALA A 201 0.78 4.28 -7.80
CA ALA A 201 2.01 4.96 -7.43
C ALA A 201 1.83 6.08 -6.39
N THR A 202 0.63 6.67 -6.31
CA THR A 202 0.26 7.75 -5.39
C THR A 202 -0.90 7.38 -4.46
N ASN A 203 -1.14 6.08 -4.28
CA ASN A 203 -2.12 5.56 -3.34
C ASN A 203 -1.63 5.64 -1.89
N LEU A 204 -1.49 6.86 -1.40
CA LEU A 204 -0.77 7.21 -0.19
C LEU A 204 -1.69 7.17 1.04
N GLN A 205 -1.28 6.43 2.08
CA GLN A 205 -2.06 6.32 3.30
C GLN A 205 -2.06 7.63 4.12
N PRO A 206 -3.22 8.14 4.58
CA PRO A 206 -3.31 9.32 5.44
C PRO A 206 -2.94 9.01 6.90
N ILE A 207 -2.50 10.04 7.63
CA ILE A 207 -1.96 9.98 9.01
C ILE A 207 -2.98 9.43 9.99
N TYR A 208 -4.22 9.94 9.95
CA TYR A 208 -5.25 9.52 10.92
C TYR A 208 -5.52 8.01 10.86
N SER A 209 -5.50 7.44 9.65
CA SER A 209 -5.73 6.01 9.44
C SER A 209 -4.55 5.16 9.93
N ALA A 210 -3.32 5.63 9.72
CA ALA A 210 -2.12 4.96 10.21
C ALA A 210 -2.07 4.94 11.74
N LEU A 211 -2.37 6.06 12.41
CA LEU A 211 -2.42 6.12 13.87
C LEU A 211 -3.51 5.20 14.44
N GLY A 212 -4.72 5.23 13.85
CA GLY A 212 -5.82 4.36 14.27
C GLY A 212 -5.49 2.88 14.12
N LEU A 213 -5.00 2.47 12.95
CA LEU A 213 -4.64 1.08 12.67
C LEU A 213 -3.46 0.62 13.54
N HIS A 214 -2.44 1.45 13.75
CA HIS A 214 -1.31 1.10 14.63
C HIS A 214 -1.77 0.88 16.07
N ARG A 215 -2.54 1.81 16.65
CA ARG A 215 -3.04 1.71 18.03
C ARG A 215 -3.94 0.48 18.19
N PHE A 216 -4.85 0.26 17.23
CA PHE A 216 -5.71 -0.92 17.25
C PHE A 216 -4.91 -2.22 17.18
N ALA A 217 -3.95 -2.33 16.26
CA ALA A 217 -3.11 -3.52 16.14
C ALA A 217 -2.34 -3.81 17.44
N LYS A 218 -1.68 -2.79 18.01
CA LYS A 218 -0.90 -2.87 19.24
C LYS A 218 -1.74 -3.29 20.46
N ASP A 219 -2.87 -2.62 20.63
CA ASP A 219 -3.63 -2.71 21.88
C ASP A 219 -4.61 -3.89 21.85
N CYS A 220 -5.19 -4.20 20.68
CA CYS A 220 -6.30 -5.14 20.55
C CYS A 220 -5.94 -6.48 19.93
N THR A 221 -4.78 -6.65 19.30
CA THR A 221 -4.48 -7.86 18.52
C THR A 221 -3.18 -8.52 18.99
N ARG A 222 -3.03 -9.82 18.69
CA ARG A 222 -1.71 -10.49 18.76
C ARG A 222 -0.99 -10.51 17.41
N LEU A 223 -1.75 -10.45 16.31
CA LEU A 223 -1.25 -10.37 14.95
C LEU A 223 -2.21 -9.52 14.12
N THR A 224 -1.67 -8.53 13.41
CA THR A 224 -2.37 -7.78 12.37
C THR A 224 -1.59 -7.91 11.07
N ALA A 225 -2.20 -8.53 10.06
CA ALA A 225 -1.57 -8.78 8.77
C ALA A 225 -2.29 -8.05 7.64
N VAL A 226 -1.52 -7.38 6.78
CA VAL A 226 -1.99 -6.71 5.58
C VAL A 226 -1.59 -7.51 4.36
N LEU A 227 -2.56 -7.87 3.52
CA LEU A 227 -2.34 -8.51 2.23
C LEU A 227 -2.65 -7.56 1.08
N THR A 228 -1.67 -7.37 0.20
CA THR A 228 -1.84 -6.53 -0.99
C THR A 228 -1.53 -7.31 -2.26
N ALA A 229 -2.15 -6.90 -3.37
CA ALA A 229 -1.85 -7.48 -4.68
C ALA A 229 -0.52 -6.98 -5.25
N GLY A 230 -0.19 -5.70 -5.02
CA GLY A 230 1.04 -5.05 -5.47
C GLY A 230 2.29 -5.52 -4.72
N PRO A 231 3.48 -5.02 -5.07
CA PRO A 231 4.74 -5.43 -4.44
C PRO A 231 4.95 -4.79 -3.07
N LEU A 232 5.99 -5.23 -2.34
CA LEU A 232 6.41 -4.57 -1.10
C LEU A 232 7.03 -3.19 -1.33
N ARG A 233 7.85 -3.04 -2.39
CA ARG A 233 8.56 -1.79 -2.72
C ARG A 233 8.65 -1.57 -4.23
N GLY A 234 8.98 -0.33 -4.62
CA GLY A 234 9.48 0.01 -5.96
C GLY A 234 8.48 0.40 -7.07
N PRO A 235 7.37 1.15 -6.83
CA PRO A 235 6.72 1.48 -5.57
C PRO A 235 5.84 0.33 -5.07
N GLY A 236 5.76 0.13 -3.76
CA GLY A 236 4.91 -0.89 -3.14
C GLY A 236 4.32 -0.44 -1.81
N ILE A 237 3.60 -1.33 -1.14
CA ILE A 237 2.86 -0.99 0.10
C ILE A 237 3.76 -0.33 1.17
N LEU A 238 5.04 -0.71 1.28
CA LEU A 238 5.97 -0.13 2.25
C LEU A 238 6.38 1.31 1.91
N ASP A 239 6.27 1.71 0.64
CA ASP A 239 6.52 3.08 0.20
C ASP A 239 5.27 3.96 0.34
N LEU A 240 4.09 3.34 0.22
CA LEU A 240 2.77 3.97 0.22
C LEU A 240 2.14 4.12 1.61
N THR A 241 2.52 3.28 2.58
CA THR A 241 2.02 3.34 3.95
C THR A 241 2.64 4.50 4.74
N ALA A 242 1.88 5.02 5.71
CA ALA A 242 2.36 5.96 6.73
C ALA A 242 2.66 5.25 8.07
N LEU A 243 2.38 3.95 8.17
CA LEU A 243 2.66 3.14 9.35
C LEU A 243 4.17 2.90 9.52
N PRO A 244 4.64 2.66 10.77
CA PRO A 244 5.95 2.07 11.01
C PRO A 244 6.04 0.69 10.35
N ILE A 245 7.06 0.50 9.51
CA ILE A 245 7.26 -0.73 8.74
C ILE A 245 7.53 -1.94 9.67
N ASP A 246 8.37 -1.76 10.68
CA ASP A 246 8.68 -2.79 11.70
C ASP A 246 7.81 -2.63 12.96
N GLY A 247 6.53 -2.30 12.77
CA GLY A 247 5.56 -2.06 13.84
C GLY A 247 4.71 -3.28 14.22
N ASN A 248 3.53 -3.02 14.77
CA ASN A 248 2.55 -4.06 15.17
C ASN A 248 1.71 -4.60 13.99
N VAL A 249 2.01 -4.17 12.76
CA VAL A 249 1.32 -4.56 11.53
C VAL A 249 2.36 -5.17 10.60
N VAL A 250 2.12 -6.40 10.14
CA VAL A 250 2.97 -7.06 9.16
C VAL A 250 2.40 -6.86 7.76
N PHE A 251 3.27 -6.51 6.81
CA PHE A 251 2.87 -6.20 5.44
C PHE A 251 3.30 -7.30 4.49
N SER A 252 2.43 -7.59 3.52
CA SER A 252 2.78 -8.40 2.37
C SER A 252 2.49 -7.72 1.04
N GLY A 253 3.21 -8.19 0.05
CA GLY A 253 2.94 -7.94 -1.36
C GLY A 253 2.65 -9.25 -2.09
N SER A 254 2.29 -9.14 -3.37
CA SER A 254 2.10 -10.27 -4.26
C SER A 254 1.17 -11.34 -3.68
N TRP A 255 0.04 -10.92 -3.08
CA TRP A 255 -0.97 -11.79 -2.50
C TRP A 255 -0.43 -12.67 -1.35
N GLY A 256 0.56 -12.16 -0.61
CA GLY A 256 1.21 -12.89 0.47
C GLY A 256 2.35 -13.82 0.02
N ARG A 257 2.80 -13.72 -1.23
CA ARG A 257 4.04 -14.39 -1.68
C ARG A 257 5.29 -13.72 -1.13
N GLU A 258 5.21 -12.47 -0.71
CA GLU A 258 6.32 -11.79 -0.06
C GLU A 258 5.86 -11.05 1.18
N TRP A 259 6.64 -11.12 2.25
CA TRP A 259 6.35 -10.50 3.54
C TRP A 259 7.54 -9.67 3.99
N TRP A 260 7.24 -8.58 4.69
CA TRP A 260 8.23 -7.88 5.48
C TRP A 260 8.11 -8.30 6.94
N LEU A 261 9.09 -9.06 7.44
CA LEU A 261 9.11 -9.63 8.78
C LEU A 261 10.46 -9.34 9.44
N ASN A 262 10.43 -8.74 10.64
CA ASN A 262 11.62 -8.48 11.46
C ASN A 262 12.76 -7.81 10.67
N GLY A 263 12.46 -6.73 9.95
CA GLY A 263 13.46 -6.00 9.14
C GLY A 263 13.93 -6.70 7.86
N ASN A 264 13.33 -7.84 7.48
CA ASN A 264 13.75 -8.63 6.33
C ASN A 264 12.59 -8.93 5.38
N ARG A 265 12.90 -8.98 4.08
CA ARG A 265 11.98 -9.47 3.06
C ARG A 265 12.05 -10.98 2.97
N VAL A 266 10.93 -11.66 3.19
CA VAL A 266 10.76 -13.11 3.03
C VAL A 266 9.93 -13.36 1.78
N VAL A 267 10.36 -14.28 0.92
CA VAL A 267 9.67 -14.59 -0.36
C VAL A 267 9.36 -16.08 -0.44
N HIS A 268 8.11 -16.39 -0.81
CA HIS A 268 7.60 -17.72 -1.10
C HIS A 268 7.46 -17.90 -2.61
N ASP A 269 8.49 -18.50 -3.16
CA ASP A 269 8.67 -18.75 -4.58
C ASP A 269 8.17 -20.13 -5.04
N ASP A 270 7.38 -20.80 -4.20
CA ASP A 270 6.80 -22.11 -4.47
C ASP A 270 6.14 -22.10 -5.87
N GLY A 271 6.63 -23.01 -6.72
CA GLY A 271 6.18 -23.20 -8.09
C GLY A 271 6.86 -22.32 -9.15
N ILE A 272 7.72 -21.37 -8.82
CA ILE A 272 8.31 -20.46 -9.84
C ILE A 272 9.72 -20.94 -10.23
N PRO A 273 9.94 -21.42 -11.48
CA PRO A 273 11.26 -21.83 -11.92
C PRO A 273 12.28 -20.68 -11.86
N LEU A 274 13.54 -21.00 -11.56
CA LEU A 274 14.62 -20.01 -11.49
C LEU A 274 14.79 -19.22 -12.81
N GLU A 275 14.64 -19.92 -13.94
CA GLU A 275 14.64 -19.32 -15.28
C GLU A 275 13.55 -18.25 -15.43
N GLY A 276 12.33 -18.55 -14.98
CA GLY A 276 11.21 -17.61 -14.98
C GLY A 276 11.45 -16.37 -14.14
N LYS A 277 12.07 -16.52 -12.97
CA LYS A 277 12.43 -15.36 -12.13
C LYS A 277 13.45 -14.46 -12.80
N HIS A 278 14.52 -15.05 -13.37
CA HIS A 278 15.55 -14.29 -14.06
C HIS A 278 14.99 -13.60 -15.32
N ALA A 279 14.07 -14.26 -16.04
CA ALA A 279 13.40 -13.67 -17.19
C ALA A 279 12.53 -12.47 -16.79
N LEU A 280 11.71 -12.60 -15.73
CA LEU A 280 10.94 -11.46 -15.19
C LEU A 280 11.82 -10.30 -14.75
N GLU A 281 12.96 -10.59 -14.12
CA GLU A 281 13.88 -9.54 -13.68
C GLU A 281 14.43 -8.74 -14.86
N LYS A 282 14.89 -9.42 -15.91
CA LYS A 282 15.37 -8.76 -17.13
C LYS A 282 14.28 -7.93 -17.79
N VAL A 283 13.04 -8.44 -17.84
CA VAL A 283 11.92 -7.67 -18.40
C VAL A 283 11.65 -6.44 -17.54
N ASN A 284 11.68 -6.57 -16.22
CA ASN A 284 11.50 -5.44 -15.31
C ASN A 284 12.56 -4.35 -15.53
N ASP A 285 13.83 -4.72 -15.67
CA ASP A 285 14.91 -3.76 -15.96
C ASP A 285 14.71 -3.02 -17.29
N GLU A 286 14.32 -3.75 -18.34
CA GLU A 286 13.97 -3.17 -19.64
C GLU A 286 12.77 -2.23 -19.55
N MET A 287 11.78 -2.55 -18.71
CA MET A 287 10.62 -1.68 -18.46
C MET A 287 10.98 -0.43 -17.65
N ILE A 288 11.84 -0.53 -16.64
CA ILE A 288 12.34 0.64 -15.90
C ILE A 288 13.04 1.59 -16.86
N ASN A 289 13.90 1.07 -17.74
CA ASN A 289 14.59 1.88 -18.75
C ASN A 289 13.62 2.59 -19.69
N LEU A 290 12.57 1.88 -20.15
CA LEU A 290 11.51 2.42 -21.00
C LEU A 290 10.75 3.58 -20.35
N LEU A 291 10.45 3.46 -19.05
CA LEU A 291 9.69 4.46 -18.30
C LEU A 291 10.55 5.64 -17.81
N THR A 292 11.86 5.46 -17.66
CA THR A 292 12.73 6.50 -17.09
C THR A 292 13.17 7.53 -18.13
N THR A 293 13.32 7.13 -19.41
CA THR A 293 14.01 7.96 -20.42
C THR A 293 13.22 8.15 -21.72
N GLY A 294 11.97 7.70 -21.79
CA GLY A 294 11.24 7.56 -23.04
C GLY A 294 9.91 8.32 -23.14
N GLU A 295 9.30 8.20 -24.32
CA GLU A 295 7.94 8.63 -24.67
C GLU A 295 6.85 8.05 -23.74
N TYR A 296 7.18 7.01 -22.96
CA TYR A 296 6.25 6.25 -22.16
C TYR A 296 6.30 6.53 -20.65
N SER A 297 7.03 7.55 -20.19
CA SER A 297 7.22 7.80 -18.74
C SER A 297 5.90 7.95 -17.96
N GLN A 298 4.87 8.51 -18.59
CA GLN A 298 3.53 8.64 -18.00
C GLN A 298 2.88 7.31 -17.62
N PHE A 299 3.24 6.18 -18.26
CA PHE A 299 2.69 4.87 -17.92
C PHE A 299 3.10 4.40 -16.52
N GLY A 300 4.16 4.97 -15.94
CA GLY A 300 4.47 4.78 -14.52
C GLY A 300 3.41 5.34 -13.56
N LEU A 301 2.47 6.16 -14.05
CA LEU A 301 1.32 6.69 -13.32
C LEU A 301 -0.03 6.18 -13.85
N VAL A 302 -0.06 5.33 -14.87
CA VAL A 302 -1.31 4.83 -15.44
C VAL A 302 -1.75 3.59 -14.65
N GLY A 303 -2.91 3.67 -13.96
CA GLY A 303 -3.46 2.53 -13.23
C GLY A 303 -2.50 1.98 -12.19
N SER A 304 -2.14 0.70 -12.28
CA SER A 304 -1.13 0.05 -11.44
C SER A 304 0.29 0.56 -11.64
N GLY A 305 0.59 1.26 -12.74
CA GLY A 305 1.95 1.60 -13.14
C GLY A 305 2.67 0.37 -13.67
N VAL A 306 3.92 0.14 -13.26
CA VAL A 306 4.61 -1.14 -13.48
C VAL A 306 4.92 -1.74 -12.12
N GLN A 307 4.37 -2.93 -11.88
CA GLN A 307 4.43 -3.63 -10.60
C GLN A 307 5.12 -4.97 -10.77
N ARG A 308 6.30 -5.08 -10.18
CA ARG A 308 7.05 -6.34 -10.09
C ARG A 308 6.53 -7.19 -8.94
N LYS A 309 5.51 -8.01 -9.22
CA LYS A 309 5.04 -9.05 -8.31
C LYS A 309 5.98 -10.25 -8.35
N VAL A 310 5.91 -11.15 -7.37
CA VAL A 310 6.83 -12.31 -7.27
C VAL A 310 6.78 -13.22 -8.51
N ASP A 311 5.58 -13.50 -9.04
CA ASP A 311 5.33 -14.44 -10.14
C ASP A 311 5.01 -13.80 -11.49
N ARG A 312 4.86 -12.46 -11.53
CA ARG A 312 4.47 -11.72 -12.73
C ARG A 312 4.91 -10.26 -12.71
N LEU A 313 4.86 -9.61 -13.87
CA LEU A 313 4.88 -8.15 -14.00
C LEU A 313 3.47 -7.69 -14.40
N THR A 314 2.86 -6.79 -13.63
CA THR A 314 1.59 -6.16 -14.01
C THR A 314 1.86 -4.74 -14.50
N LEU A 315 1.29 -4.38 -15.64
CA LEU A 315 1.50 -3.10 -16.30
C LEU A 315 0.16 -2.43 -16.59
N GLY A 316 -0.03 -1.21 -16.09
CA GLY A 316 -1.15 -0.36 -16.45
C GLY A 316 -0.96 0.19 -17.87
N VAL A 317 -1.96 -0.01 -18.71
CA VAL A 317 -1.98 0.43 -20.12
C VAL A 317 -3.08 1.46 -20.39
N GLN A 318 -4.03 1.61 -19.45
CA GLN A 318 -5.10 2.61 -19.53
C GLN A 318 -5.59 2.99 -18.13
N THR A 319 -6.20 4.17 -17.99
CA THR A 319 -6.89 4.60 -16.76
C THR A 319 -8.38 4.35 -16.83
N VAL A 320 -9.04 4.22 -15.69
CA VAL A 320 -10.53 4.11 -15.60
C VAL A 320 -11.27 5.28 -16.27
N CYS A 321 -10.62 6.44 -16.37
CA CYS A 321 -11.16 7.64 -17.01
C CYS A 321 -10.78 7.76 -18.50
N LYS A 322 -10.12 6.75 -19.08
CA LYS A 322 -9.66 6.72 -20.48
C LYS A 322 -8.77 7.90 -20.87
N HIS A 323 -7.83 8.25 -19.98
CA HIS A 323 -6.92 9.40 -20.19
C HIS A 323 -5.82 9.12 -21.21
N VAL A 324 -5.47 7.86 -21.46
CA VAL A 324 -4.41 7.50 -22.42
C VAL A 324 -5.01 7.34 -23.80
N HIS A 325 -4.43 7.97 -24.82
CA HIS A 325 -4.88 7.82 -26.20
C HIS A 325 -4.71 6.34 -26.65
N PRO A 326 -5.70 5.71 -27.30
CA PRO A 326 -5.62 4.29 -27.67
C PRO A 326 -4.39 3.93 -28.52
N GLU A 327 -4.01 4.80 -29.45
CA GLU A 327 -2.81 4.58 -30.29
C GLU A 327 -1.53 4.52 -29.47
N LEU A 328 -1.41 5.37 -28.43
CA LEU A 328 -0.24 5.38 -27.57
C LEU A 328 -0.21 4.14 -26.66
N SER A 329 -1.37 3.72 -26.14
CA SER A 329 -1.50 2.48 -25.36
C SER A 329 -1.12 1.26 -26.19
N ASN A 330 -1.56 1.18 -27.45
CA ASN A 330 -1.20 0.08 -28.35
C ASN A 330 0.30 0.06 -28.65
N LYS A 331 0.90 1.21 -28.97
CA LYS A 331 2.36 1.31 -29.17
C LYS A 331 3.14 0.85 -27.94
N TYR A 332 2.72 1.28 -26.75
CA TYR A 332 3.33 0.86 -25.49
C TYR A 332 3.24 -0.67 -25.29
N GLN A 333 2.07 -1.27 -25.56
CA GLN A 333 1.91 -2.72 -25.51
C GLN A 333 2.77 -3.48 -26.52
N ASP A 334 2.97 -2.91 -27.71
CA ASP A 334 3.85 -3.53 -28.72
C ASP A 334 5.33 -3.43 -28.32
N GLU A 335 5.76 -2.32 -27.73
CA GLU A 335 7.09 -2.16 -27.12
C GLU A 335 7.36 -3.14 -25.96
N ILE A 336 6.31 -3.46 -25.18
CA ILE A 336 6.38 -4.50 -24.14
C ILE A 336 6.59 -5.87 -24.80
N LYS A 337 5.78 -6.24 -25.79
CA LYS A 337 5.89 -7.53 -26.49
C LYS A 337 7.26 -7.70 -27.16
N GLU A 338 7.82 -6.63 -27.74
CA GLU A 338 9.14 -6.68 -28.35
C GLU A 338 10.23 -6.99 -27.32
N ARG A 339 10.17 -6.39 -26.13
CA ARG A 339 11.11 -6.66 -25.02
C ARG A 339 10.98 -8.09 -24.50
N ILE A 340 9.76 -8.60 -24.34
CA ILE A 340 9.52 -10.01 -23.97
C ILE A 340 10.16 -10.92 -25.02
N THR A 341 9.92 -10.66 -26.31
CA THR A 341 10.45 -11.48 -27.42
C THR A 341 11.99 -11.46 -27.47
N LYS A 342 12.65 -10.36 -27.09
CA LYS A 342 14.12 -10.30 -26.98
C LYS A 342 14.67 -11.18 -25.86
N ILE A 343 13.91 -11.35 -24.77
CA ILE A 343 14.34 -12.09 -23.58
C ILE A 343 13.95 -13.58 -23.65
N ASP A 344 12.77 -13.88 -24.18
CA ASP A 344 12.23 -15.24 -24.38
C ASP A 344 11.70 -15.39 -25.82
N PRO A 345 12.58 -15.54 -26.83
CA PRO A 345 12.19 -15.58 -28.25
C PRO A 345 11.30 -16.76 -28.62
N GLU A 346 11.36 -17.84 -27.83
CA GLU A 346 10.60 -19.07 -28.07
C GLU A 346 9.30 -19.12 -27.24
N ASN A 347 9.01 -18.09 -26.44
CA ASN A 347 7.82 -17.97 -25.57
C ASN A 347 7.61 -19.22 -24.71
N ARG A 348 8.69 -19.74 -24.12
CA ARG A 348 8.65 -20.96 -23.28
C ARG A 348 8.48 -20.66 -21.81
N THR A 349 8.91 -19.48 -21.38
CA THR A 349 9.06 -19.10 -19.97
C THR A 349 8.06 -18.04 -19.56
N LEU A 350 7.83 -17.04 -20.42
CA LEU A 350 6.95 -15.90 -20.16
C LEU A 350 5.72 -15.94 -21.05
N HIS A 351 4.59 -15.52 -20.51
CA HIS A 351 3.33 -15.37 -21.21
C HIS A 351 2.82 -13.92 -21.07
N PHE A 352 2.52 -13.27 -22.19
CA PHE A 352 1.83 -11.98 -22.20
C PHE A 352 0.32 -12.19 -22.17
N ASP A 353 -0.31 -11.77 -21.08
CA ASP A 353 -1.75 -11.83 -20.86
C ASP A 353 -2.38 -10.43 -20.95
N PRO A 354 -3.23 -10.15 -21.96
CA PRO A 354 -4.04 -8.94 -21.98
C PRO A 354 -5.21 -9.08 -21.00
N SER A 355 -4.91 -9.07 -19.70
CA SER A 355 -5.84 -9.44 -18.62
C SER A 355 -7.11 -8.58 -18.61
N THR A 356 -6.99 -7.26 -18.75
CA THR A 356 -8.14 -6.33 -18.83
C THR A 356 -7.90 -5.19 -19.83
N GLU A 357 -8.90 -4.32 -20.03
CA GLU A 357 -8.70 -3.10 -20.82
C GLU A 357 -7.79 -2.06 -20.15
N LEU A 358 -7.53 -2.21 -18.84
CA LEU A 358 -6.74 -1.29 -18.03
C LEU A 358 -5.31 -1.77 -17.81
N GLU A 359 -5.12 -3.08 -17.79
CA GLU A 359 -3.87 -3.73 -17.36
C GLU A 359 -3.54 -4.93 -18.23
N VAL A 360 -2.24 -5.14 -18.43
CA VAL A 360 -1.67 -6.35 -19.03
C VAL A 360 -0.69 -6.99 -18.04
N GLU A 361 -0.54 -8.30 -18.11
CA GLU A 361 0.35 -9.06 -17.24
C GLU A 361 1.37 -9.86 -18.05
N ILE A 362 2.59 -9.97 -17.49
CA ILE A 362 3.64 -10.85 -17.99
C ILE A 362 3.85 -11.91 -16.92
N VAL A 363 3.39 -13.13 -17.17
CA VAL A 363 3.30 -14.19 -16.17
C VAL A 363 4.32 -15.28 -16.50
N VAL A 364 4.95 -15.85 -15.48
CA VAL A 364 5.81 -17.04 -15.64
C VAL A 364 4.92 -18.26 -15.88
N HIS A 365 5.21 -19.04 -16.92
CA HIS A 365 4.58 -20.34 -17.12
C HIS A 365 4.80 -21.22 -15.89
N ASN A 366 3.71 -21.68 -15.28
CA ASN A 366 3.77 -22.44 -14.04
C ASN A 366 2.82 -23.65 -14.09
N ASP A 367 3.34 -24.82 -13.73
CA ASP A 367 2.60 -26.08 -13.63
C ASP A 367 1.97 -26.29 -12.23
N GLY A 368 2.18 -25.34 -11.30
CA GLY A 368 1.75 -25.41 -9.90
C GLY A 368 0.30 -24.96 -9.62
N SER A 369 -0.14 -25.14 -8.38
CA SER A 369 -1.43 -24.65 -7.89
C SER A 369 -1.47 -23.11 -7.88
N VAL A 370 -2.59 -22.54 -8.33
CA VAL A 370 -2.81 -21.08 -8.36
C VAL A 370 -2.74 -20.50 -6.95
N TRP A 371 -1.76 -19.62 -6.71
CA TRP A 371 -1.59 -18.93 -5.44
C TRP A 371 -2.65 -17.85 -5.25
N ASN A 372 -3.24 -17.78 -4.06
CA ASN A 372 -4.18 -16.75 -3.67
C ASN A 372 -3.88 -16.23 -2.24
N LYS A 373 -4.65 -15.23 -1.77
CA LYS A 373 -4.45 -14.61 -0.45
C LYS A 373 -4.54 -15.61 0.72
N ALA A 374 -5.29 -16.72 0.58
CA ALA A 374 -5.33 -17.77 1.60
C ALA A 374 -3.98 -18.47 1.78
N ASN A 375 -3.26 -18.74 0.68
CA ASN A 375 -1.91 -19.31 0.76
C ASN A 375 -0.93 -18.35 1.45
N GLY A 376 -1.09 -17.05 1.20
CA GLY A 376 -0.37 -15.99 1.90
C GLY A 376 -0.62 -16.01 3.42
N VAL A 377 -1.89 -16.10 3.82
CA VAL A 377 -2.28 -16.19 5.23
C VAL A 377 -1.72 -17.46 5.88
N GLU A 378 -1.94 -18.62 5.25
CA GLU A 378 -1.47 -19.93 5.74
C GLU A 378 0.05 -19.87 5.99
N ARG A 379 0.81 -19.39 5.01
CA ARG A 379 2.27 -19.34 5.11
C ARG A 379 2.76 -18.32 6.14
N LEU A 380 2.08 -17.19 6.30
CA LEU A 380 2.39 -16.26 7.38
C LEU A 380 2.22 -16.93 8.74
N ILE A 381 1.07 -17.55 8.98
CA ILE A 381 0.73 -18.17 10.27
C ILE A 381 1.75 -19.26 10.63
N GLU A 382 2.14 -20.08 9.66
CA GLU A 382 3.23 -21.05 9.83
C GLU A 382 4.58 -20.37 10.16
N THR A 383 4.91 -19.28 9.46
CA THR A 383 6.21 -18.60 9.60
C THR A 383 6.35 -17.91 10.97
N VAL A 384 5.27 -17.38 11.53
CA VAL A 384 5.28 -16.70 12.84
C VAL A 384 4.89 -17.61 14.01
N ASP A 385 4.76 -18.93 13.78
CA ASP A 385 4.35 -19.93 14.77
C ASP A 385 3.03 -19.59 15.49
N GLU A 386 2.06 -19.08 14.73
CA GLU A 386 0.73 -18.74 15.22
C GLU A 386 -0.32 -19.79 14.82
N SER A 387 -1.56 -19.62 15.29
CA SER A 387 -2.70 -20.41 14.81
C SER A 387 -3.97 -19.60 14.70
N LEU A 388 -4.70 -19.76 13.60
CA LEU A 388 -6.02 -19.15 13.40
C LEU A 388 -7.09 -19.74 14.33
N SER A 389 -6.90 -20.95 14.84
CA SER A 389 -7.85 -21.60 15.76
C SER A 389 -7.84 -21.02 17.18
N LYS A 390 -6.85 -20.18 17.51
CA LYS A 390 -6.72 -19.54 18.83
C LYS A 390 -7.48 -18.20 18.85
N GLY A 391 -8.62 -18.14 19.52
CA GLY A 391 -9.39 -16.89 19.67
C GLY A 391 -10.09 -16.45 18.36
N ARG A 392 -10.52 -15.18 18.31
CA ARG A 392 -11.28 -14.65 17.16
C ARG A 392 -10.36 -14.21 16.03
N VAL A 393 -10.86 -14.31 14.80
CA VAL A 393 -10.20 -13.83 13.59
C VAL A 393 -11.12 -12.83 12.90
N LEU A 394 -10.63 -11.61 12.67
CA LEU A 394 -11.31 -10.61 11.85
C LEU A 394 -10.67 -10.58 10.48
N ILE A 395 -11.48 -10.76 9.45
CA ILE A 395 -11.07 -10.59 8.06
C ILE A 395 -11.81 -9.40 7.46
N CYS A 396 -11.04 -8.46 6.90
CA CYS A 396 -11.56 -7.32 6.16
C CYS A 396 -11.11 -7.44 4.70
N GLY A 397 -12.04 -7.20 3.77
CA GLY A 397 -11.79 -7.24 2.33
C GLY A 397 -12.92 -6.55 1.57
N ASP A 398 -12.67 -6.20 0.32
CA ASP A 398 -13.58 -5.44 -0.53
C ASP A 398 -13.95 -6.19 -1.82
N THR A 399 -13.12 -7.13 -2.28
CA THR A 399 -13.29 -7.86 -3.53
C THR A 399 -13.44 -9.37 -3.34
N SER A 400 -13.79 -10.08 -4.42
CA SER A 400 -13.82 -11.55 -4.45
C SER A 400 -12.45 -12.19 -4.20
N SER A 401 -11.35 -11.45 -4.40
CA SER A 401 -9.98 -11.92 -4.14
C SER A 401 -9.71 -12.18 -2.65
N ASP A 402 -10.55 -11.63 -1.77
CA ASP A 402 -10.44 -11.76 -0.31
C ASP A 402 -11.22 -12.95 0.26
N LEU A 403 -12.18 -13.48 -0.51
CA LEU A 403 -12.99 -14.64 -0.10
C LEU A 403 -12.15 -15.87 0.28
N PRO A 404 -11.03 -16.20 -0.40
CA PRO A 404 -10.15 -17.28 0.03
C PRO A 404 -9.63 -17.10 1.46
N MET A 405 -9.34 -15.87 1.92
CA MET A 405 -8.92 -15.63 3.31
C MET A 405 -10.03 -16.05 4.28
N VAL A 406 -11.28 -15.67 3.98
CA VAL A 406 -12.46 -16.02 4.80
C VAL A 406 -12.68 -17.53 4.82
N GLN A 407 -12.61 -18.18 3.66
CA GLN A 407 -12.79 -19.64 3.54
C GLN A 407 -11.74 -20.40 4.34
N HIS A 408 -10.49 -19.96 4.29
CA HIS A 408 -9.40 -20.56 5.05
C HIS A 408 -9.60 -20.37 6.56
N ALA A 409 -9.87 -19.15 7.02
CA ALA A 409 -10.12 -18.91 8.44
C ALA A 409 -11.36 -19.65 8.97
N ALA A 410 -12.45 -19.73 8.20
CA ALA A 410 -13.65 -20.47 8.60
C ALA A 410 -13.41 -21.98 8.66
N LYS A 411 -12.53 -22.52 7.81
CA LYS A 411 -12.12 -23.92 7.86
C LYS A 411 -11.29 -24.22 9.12
N GLU A 412 -10.34 -23.35 9.45
CA GLU A 412 -9.44 -23.52 10.61
C GLU A 412 -10.10 -23.13 11.94
N ASN A 413 -11.13 -22.28 11.90
CA ASN A 413 -11.82 -21.77 13.08
C ASN A 413 -13.35 -21.62 12.85
N PRO A 414 -14.10 -22.73 12.77
CA PRO A 414 -15.54 -22.70 12.44
C PRO A 414 -16.47 -22.33 13.61
N GLN A 415 -15.95 -22.22 14.82
CA GLN A 415 -16.75 -22.16 16.06
C GLN A 415 -16.72 -20.80 16.77
N VAL A 416 -16.00 -19.80 16.24
CA VAL A 416 -15.68 -18.56 16.95
C VAL A 416 -16.02 -17.31 16.17
#